data_AF-A0A935FRI5-F1
#
_entry.id   AF-A0A935FRI5-F1
#
_cell.length_a   1.000
_cell.length_b   1.000
_cell.length_c   1.000
_cell.angle_alpha   90.00
_cell.angle_beta   90.00
_cell.angle_gamma   90.00
#
_symmetry.space_group_name_H-M   'P 1'
#
loop_
_entity.id
_entity.type
_entity.pdbx_description
1 polymer ?
#
loop_
_entity_poly.entity_id
_entity_poly.type
_entity_poly.pdbx_seq_one_letter_code
_entity_poly.pdbx_strand_id
1 'polypeptide(L)' 'MEIVCVLRERGGRSFRGDVNQDGIIDATDTGLIDNDAFAFVSGYIDTDLNGDSFADATDLGIAENNSYNFVTVVRP' A
#
# COMPACT_ATOMS: atom_id res chain seq x y z
N MET A 1 -7.36 9.64 18.68
CA MET A 1 -6.02 10.28 18.67
C MET A 1 -5.39 9.88 17.36
N GLU A 2 -5.69 10.61 16.29
CA GLU A 2 -5.13 10.36 14.96
C GLU A 2 -3.67 10.81 14.98
N ILE A 3 -2.77 9.87 14.79
CA ILE A 3 -1.37 10.17 14.52
C ILE A 3 -1.33 10.40 13.00
N VAL A 4 -1.58 11.63 12.57
CA VAL A 4 -1.43 12.05 11.17
C VAL A 4 0.06 12.02 10.85
N CYS A 5 0.55 10.90 10.31
CA CYS A 5 1.94 10.73 9.91
C CYS A 5 2.10 11.14 8.44
N VAL A 6 2.62 12.36 8.21
CA VAL A 6 2.82 12.96 6.88
C VAL A 6 4.06 12.37 6.21
N LEU A 7 3.90 11.56 5.16
CA LEU A 7 5.01 11.16 4.29
C LEU A 7 5.27 12.27 3.24
N ARG A 8 6.44 12.94 3.35
CA ARG A 8 6.87 14.02 2.44
C ARG A 8 7.65 13.46 1.24
N GLU A 9 7.32 13.95 0.05
CA GLU A 9 7.70 13.50 -1.30
C GLU A 9 9.16 13.05 -1.55
N ARG A 10 9.29 11.89 -2.24
CA ARG A 10 10.14 11.65 -3.43
C ARG A 10 10.06 10.18 -3.88
N GLY A 11 9.24 9.90 -4.90
CA GLY A 11 9.32 8.75 -5.81
C GLY A 11 9.55 7.35 -5.21
N GLY A 12 8.46 6.59 -5.01
CA GLY A 12 8.46 5.23 -4.51
C GLY A 12 7.13 4.56 -4.88
N ARG A 13 7.24 3.39 -5.52
CA ARG A 13 6.13 2.55 -6.01
C ARG A 13 5.32 2.22 -4.79
N SER A 14 4.12 2.71 -4.81
CA SER A 14 3.23 2.51 -3.72
C SER A 14 3.75 2.92 -2.32
N PHE A 15 3.99 4.22 -2.07
CA PHE A 15 3.93 4.87 -0.73
C PHE A 15 2.59 4.66 0.03
N ARG A 16 1.95 3.56 -0.29
CA ARG A 16 0.62 3.47 -0.84
C ARG A 16 0.22 2.03 -0.62
N GLY A 17 0.03 1.69 0.65
CA GLY A 17 -1.07 0.78 0.92
C GLY A 17 -2.30 1.19 0.08
N ASP A 18 -2.47 2.49 -0.21
CA ASP A 18 -3.26 3.17 -1.24
C ASP A 18 -2.99 2.73 -2.71
N VAL A 19 -3.20 1.46 -3.02
CA VAL A 19 -3.06 0.91 -4.37
C VAL A 19 -4.02 1.61 -5.35
N ASN A 20 -5.18 2.06 -4.86
CA ASN A 20 -6.19 2.73 -5.67
C ASN A 20 -5.92 4.26 -5.89
N GLN A 21 -4.92 4.82 -5.19
CA GLN A 21 -4.48 6.21 -5.22
C GLN A 21 -5.49 7.28 -4.73
N ASP A 22 -6.44 6.90 -3.90
CA ASP A 22 -7.48 7.76 -3.30
C ASP A 22 -6.97 8.60 -2.10
N GLY A 23 -5.75 8.35 -1.63
CA GLY A 23 -5.08 9.09 -0.56
C GLY A 23 -5.34 8.55 0.85
N ILE A 24 -6.11 7.47 0.97
CA ILE A 24 -6.43 6.75 2.21
C ILE A 24 -5.92 5.32 2.06
N ILE A 25 -5.47 4.72 3.15
CA ILE A 25 -5.08 3.31 3.16
C ILE A 25 -6.16 2.55 3.92
N ASP A 26 -7.03 1.84 3.21
CA ASP A 26 -8.15 1.13 3.80
C ASP A 26 -8.28 -0.33 3.34
N ALA A 27 -9.34 -1.00 3.77
CA ALA A 27 -9.59 -2.40 3.46
C ALA A 27 -9.82 -2.67 1.95
N THR A 28 -10.14 -1.63 1.18
CA THR A 28 -10.27 -1.71 -0.27
C THR A 28 -8.92 -1.96 -0.90
N ASP A 29 -7.88 -1.27 -0.44
CA ASP A 29 -6.56 -1.46 -1.01
C ASP A 29 -5.91 -2.78 -0.58
N THR A 30 -6.09 -3.18 0.68
CA THR A 30 -5.61 -4.50 1.14
C THR A 30 -6.30 -5.63 0.38
N GLY A 31 -7.57 -5.46 -0.02
CA GLY A 31 -8.28 -6.39 -0.89
C GLY A 31 -7.73 -6.46 -2.32
N LEU A 32 -7.17 -5.37 -2.85
CA LEU A 32 -6.49 -5.39 -4.16
C LEU A 32 -5.18 -6.18 -4.09
N ILE A 33 -4.39 -5.97 -3.03
CA ILE A 33 -3.14 -6.71 -2.79
C ILE A 33 -3.43 -8.19 -2.58
N ASP A 34 -4.46 -8.55 -1.81
CA ASP A 34 -4.84 -9.95 -1.58
C ASP A 34 -5.28 -10.66 -2.87
N ASN A 35 -5.98 -9.95 -3.77
CA ASN A 35 -6.39 -10.51 -5.06
C ASN A 35 -5.18 -10.76 -5.97
N ASP A 36 -4.25 -9.81 -6.06
CA ASP A 36 -3.02 -9.96 -6.85
C ASP A 36 -2.08 -11.02 -6.26
N ALA A 37 -2.02 -11.12 -4.94
CA ALA A 37 -1.28 -12.18 -4.23
C ALA A 37 -1.91 -13.56 -4.50
N PHE A 38 -3.24 -13.66 -4.48
CA PHE A 38 -3.96 -14.89 -4.84
C PHE A 38 -3.75 -15.27 -6.31
N ALA A 39 -3.63 -14.28 -7.19
CA ALA A 39 -3.31 -14.46 -8.61
C ALA A 39 -1.81 -14.69 -8.88
N PHE A 40 -0.95 -14.66 -7.84
CA PHE A 40 0.51 -14.79 -7.95
C PHE A 40 1.09 -13.85 -9.02
N VAL A 41 0.60 -12.61 -9.04
CA VAL A 41 1.06 -11.61 -10.00
C VAL A 41 2.50 -11.25 -9.65
N SER A 42 3.35 -11.24 -10.67
CA SER A 42 4.77 -10.90 -10.53
C SER A 42 5.16 -9.86 -11.58
N GLY A 43 6.15 -9.05 -11.22
CA GLY A 43 6.63 -7.94 -12.01
C GLY A 43 6.51 -6.62 -11.25
N TYR A 44 6.58 -5.53 -12.00
CA TYR A 44 6.54 -4.18 -11.47
C TYR A 44 5.09 -3.69 -11.42
N ILE A 45 4.38 -4.10 -10.39
CA ILE A 45 2.95 -3.81 -10.18
C ILE A 45 2.78 -2.89 -8.97
N ASP A 46 1.65 -2.16 -8.91
CA ASP A 46 1.41 -1.22 -7.81
C ASP A 46 1.12 -1.93 -6.46
N THR A 47 0.85 -3.24 -6.48
CA THR A 47 0.67 -4.08 -5.29
C THR A 47 1.99 -4.62 -4.70
N ASP A 48 3.11 -4.49 -5.42
CA ASP A 48 4.45 -4.79 -4.93
C ASP A 48 4.97 -3.61 -4.07
N LEU A 49 4.79 -3.72 -2.76
CA LEU A 49 5.15 -2.69 -1.78
C LEU A 49 6.58 -2.85 -1.27
N ASN A 50 7.08 -4.09 -1.23
CA ASN A 50 8.41 -4.41 -0.73
C ASN A 50 9.51 -4.26 -1.83
N GLY A 51 9.11 -4.18 -3.10
CA GLY A 51 9.96 -4.02 -4.27
C GLY A 51 10.64 -5.30 -4.76
N ASP A 52 10.17 -6.49 -4.36
CA ASP A 52 10.73 -7.79 -4.71
C ASP A 52 10.16 -8.37 -6.02
N SER A 53 9.25 -7.64 -6.66
CA SER A 53 8.56 -8.01 -7.90
C SER A 53 7.58 -9.18 -7.78
N PHE A 54 7.09 -9.47 -6.58
CA PHE A 54 6.00 -10.40 -6.33
C PHE A 54 4.92 -9.71 -5.50
N ALA A 55 3.65 -9.92 -5.84
CA ALA A 55 2.57 -9.64 -4.90
C ALA A 55 2.41 -10.85 -3.98
N ASP A 56 2.65 -10.67 -2.68
CA ASP A 56 2.44 -11.71 -1.69
C ASP A 56 1.87 -11.18 -0.36
N ALA A 57 1.74 -12.08 0.62
CA ALA A 57 1.22 -11.74 1.94
C ALA A 57 2.12 -10.77 2.73
N THR A 58 3.38 -10.60 2.32
CA THR A 58 4.29 -9.63 2.93
C THR A 58 3.93 -8.20 2.52
N ASP A 59 3.48 -7.99 1.27
CA ASP A 59 2.93 -6.70 0.83
C ASP A 59 1.63 -6.37 1.56
N LEU A 60 0.76 -7.37 1.74
CA LEU A 60 -0.49 -7.21 2.49
C LEU A 60 -0.22 -6.72 3.92
N GLY A 61 0.76 -7.33 4.60
CA GLY A 61 1.16 -6.94 5.96
C GLY A 61 1.71 -5.51 6.05
N ILE A 62 2.29 -4.97 4.97
CA ILE A 62 2.71 -3.56 4.90
C ILE A 62 1.49 -2.64 4.80
N ALA A 63 0.53 -2.95 3.93
CA ALA A 63 -0.68 -2.16 3.77
C ALA A 63 -1.56 -2.16 5.03
N GLU A 64 -1.74 -3.32 5.67
CA GLU A 64 -2.51 -3.44 6.92
C GLU A 64 -1.89 -2.67 8.08
N ASN A 65 -0.57 -2.73 8.24
CA ASN A 65 0.12 -1.95 9.28
C ASN A 65 -0.04 -0.44 9.06
N ASN A 66 -0.06 0.01 7.81
CA ASN A 66 -0.24 1.43 7.50
C ASN A 66 -1.70 1.88 7.70
N SER A 67 -2.66 1.02 7.37
CA SER A 67 -4.10 1.24 7.65
C SER A 67 -4.38 1.30 9.15
N TYR A 68 -3.83 0.36 9.93
CA TYR A 68 -3.97 0.32 11.39
C TYR A 68 -3.38 1.57 12.08
N ASN A 69 -2.30 2.12 11.51
CA ASN A 69 -1.66 3.33 12.02
C ASN A 69 -2.28 4.64 11.51
N PHE A 70 -3.39 4.58 10.76
CA PHE A 70 -4.07 5.76 10.17
C PHE A 70 -3.13 6.65 9.35
N VAL A 71 -2.22 6.04 8.59
CA VAL A 71 -1.30 6.77 7.72
C VAL A 71 -2.08 7.26 6.50
N THR A 72 -2.13 8.58 6.30
CA THR A 72 -2.82 9.22 5.19
C THR A 72 -1.87 10.05 4.35
N VAL A 73 -2.18 10.19 3.06
CA VAL A 73 -1.34 10.94 2.13
C VAL A 73 -1.84 12.39 2.06
N VAL A 74 -0.98 13.34 2.42
CA VAL A 74 -1.24 14.77 2.20
C VAL A 74 -0.44 15.24 0.98
N ARG A 75 -1.15 15.58 -0.10
CA ARG A 75 -0.57 16.13 -1.34
C ARG A 75 -0.56 17.67 -1.26
N PRO A 76 0.51 18.36 -1.73
CA PRO A 76 0.59 19.82 -1.71
C PRO A 76 -0.39 20.52 -2.65
#